data_AF-A0A955WD23-F1
#
_entry.id   AF-A0A955WD23-F1
#
_cell.length_a   1.000
_cell.length_b   1.000
_cell.length_c   1.000
_cell.angle_alpha   90.00
_cell.angle_beta   90.00
_cell.angle_gamma   90.00
#
_symmetry.space_group_name_H-M   'P 1'
#
loop_
_entity.id
_entity.type
_entity.pdbx_description
1 polymer ?
#
loop_
_entity_poly.entity_id
_entity_poly.type
_entity_poly.pdbx_seq_one_letter_code
_entity_poly.pdbx_strand_id
1 'polypeptide(L)'
;MRTMLGFFLGLAIAAMVGCDDGEATVDAAVQEGPDAMVGALDAAPDAAPDAAPDAAPDLGPVYTSTLEFPVDGPGPFAAGFRTLPVEYVVPGTGELRQIVVDVWYPARAVEGEHPRFENLFDDNESVIDAPAVRPVGETYPVMIYSHGDRGFGGTSSFLMAHFASHGWVAIGPDHVGNLLVNNPRGELVAHFI
;
A
#
# COMPACT_ATOMS: atom_id res chain seq x y z
N MET A 1 -14.64 38.98 56.99
CA MET A 1 -13.35 39.63 56.68
C MET A 1 -12.42 38.64 55.99
N ARG A 2 -12.38 38.66 54.65
CA ARG A 2 -11.18 38.52 53.82
C ARG A 2 -11.58 38.90 52.39
N THR A 3 -10.73 39.70 51.80
CA THR A 3 -10.98 40.68 50.74
C THR A 3 -10.87 40.08 49.33
N MET A 4 -11.57 40.70 48.39
CA MET A 4 -11.51 40.50 46.94
C MET A 4 -10.15 40.88 46.33
N LEU A 5 -9.76 40.21 45.23
CA LEU A 5 -9.21 40.76 43.96
C LEU A 5 -8.93 39.54 43.04
N GLY A 6 -9.45 39.37 41.81
CA GLY A 6 -9.85 40.32 40.81
C GLY A 6 -8.71 40.51 39.81
N PHE A 7 -8.56 39.62 38.81
CA PHE A 7 -7.74 39.89 37.62
C PHE A 7 -8.45 39.34 36.37
N PHE A 8 -9.06 40.27 35.64
CA PHE A 8 -9.47 40.14 34.24
C PHE A 8 -8.31 40.63 33.36
N LEU A 9 -7.93 39.85 32.36
CA LEU A 9 -7.19 40.27 31.17
C LEU A 9 -7.56 39.24 30.09
N GLY A 10 -8.18 39.56 28.96
CA GLY A 10 -8.04 40.73 28.11
C GLY A 10 -7.71 40.18 26.73
N LEU A 11 -8.75 39.95 25.93
CA LEU A 11 -8.71 39.46 24.55
C LEU A 11 -7.90 40.42 23.64
N ALA A 12 -6.99 39.89 22.82
CA ALA A 12 -6.44 40.60 21.66
C ALA A 12 -6.52 39.68 20.43
N ILE A 13 -7.43 40.04 19.52
CA ILE A 13 -7.55 39.53 18.16
C ILE A 13 -6.54 40.30 17.30
N ALA A 14 -5.71 39.61 16.54
CA ALA A 14 -4.96 40.19 15.44
C ALA A 14 -5.32 39.46 14.15
N ALA A 15 -6.17 40.08 13.33
CA ALA A 15 -6.35 39.75 11.94
C ALA A 15 -5.27 40.48 11.14
N MET A 16 -4.50 39.74 10.32
CA MET A 16 -3.66 40.30 9.27
C MET A 16 -4.23 39.81 7.94
N VAL A 17 -4.99 40.69 7.30
CA VAL A 17 -5.28 40.64 5.85
C VAL A 17 -4.11 41.33 5.16
N GLY A 18 -3.44 40.62 4.26
CA GLY A 18 -2.51 41.19 3.30
C GLY A 18 -2.93 40.76 1.90
N CYS A 19 -3.57 41.65 1.16
CA CYS A 19 -3.61 41.61 -0.29
C CYS A 19 -2.27 42.10 -0.83
N ASP A 20 -1.69 41.40 -1.79
CA ASP A 20 -0.76 42.00 -2.74
C ASP A 20 -1.06 41.41 -4.12
N ASP A 21 -1.66 42.25 -4.97
CA ASP A 21 -1.94 42.00 -6.37
C ASP A 21 -0.75 42.50 -7.19
N GLY A 22 -0.09 41.62 -7.91
CA GLY A 22 1.06 41.96 -8.76
C GLY A 22 1.12 41.09 -10.01
N GLU A 23 0.25 41.37 -10.98
CA GLU A 23 0.45 40.94 -12.36
C GLU A 23 1.62 41.73 -12.98
N ALA A 24 2.55 41.01 -13.61
CA ALA A 24 3.50 41.61 -14.54
C ALA A 24 3.61 40.72 -15.78
N THR A 25 2.88 41.10 -16.83
CA THR A 25 3.11 40.70 -18.21
C THR A 25 4.11 41.66 -18.86
N VAL A 26 5.11 41.14 -19.57
CA VAL A 26 5.75 41.85 -20.69
C VAL A 26 6.27 40.85 -21.73
N ASP A 27 5.84 41.09 -22.96
CA ASP A 27 6.13 40.39 -24.21
C ASP A 27 7.58 40.56 -24.71
N ALA A 28 8.01 39.52 -25.41
CA ALA A 28 8.91 39.43 -26.57
C ALA A 28 9.99 40.50 -26.87
N ALA A 29 11.23 40.02 -27.07
CA ALA A 29 12.08 40.49 -28.17
C ALA A 29 12.98 39.35 -28.69
N VAL A 30 12.87 39.12 -30.00
CA VAL A 30 13.64 38.19 -30.84
C VAL A 30 15.02 38.79 -31.14
N GLN A 31 16.07 37.98 -31.13
CA GLN A 31 17.33 38.27 -31.82
C GLN A 31 17.78 37.05 -32.64
N GLU A 32 17.82 37.22 -33.96
CA GLU A 32 18.37 36.25 -34.91
C GLU A 32 19.84 36.53 -35.25
N GLY A 33 20.55 35.44 -35.56
CA GLY A 33 21.73 35.41 -36.45
C GLY A 33 22.73 34.29 -36.11
N PRO A 34 23.56 33.83 -37.06
CA PRO A 34 23.26 33.49 -38.46
C PRO A 34 23.59 32.01 -38.79
N ASP A 35 23.03 31.53 -39.90
CA ASP A 35 23.24 30.22 -40.50
C ASP A 35 24.70 29.87 -40.81
N ALA A 36 25.11 28.64 -40.47
CA ALA A 36 25.58 27.59 -41.40
C ALA A 36 26.55 26.61 -40.70
N MET A 37 26.20 25.33 -40.72
CA MET A 37 27.01 24.25 -41.29
C MET A 37 26.21 22.93 -41.20
N VAL A 38 25.69 22.51 -42.34
CA VAL A 38 25.09 21.20 -42.57
C VAL A 38 26.15 20.10 -42.44
N GLY A 39 26.09 19.35 -41.34
CA GLY A 39 26.78 18.07 -41.15
C GLY A 39 25.79 16.93 -41.42
N ALA A 40 26.13 16.09 -42.40
CA ALA A 40 25.32 14.96 -42.84
C ALA A 40 24.97 14.00 -41.69
N LEU A 41 23.69 13.65 -41.59
CA LEU A 41 23.19 12.53 -40.79
C LEU A 41 23.52 11.24 -41.55
N ASP A 42 24.63 10.59 -41.20
CA ASP A 42 24.83 9.19 -41.54
C ASP A 42 23.89 8.34 -40.68
N ALA A 43 22.97 7.66 -41.34
CA ALA A 43 22.02 6.73 -40.75
C ALA A 43 22.77 5.54 -40.12
N ALA A 44 22.68 5.42 -38.80
CA ALA A 44 22.96 4.16 -38.11
C ALA A 44 21.76 3.21 -38.34
N PRO A 45 21.99 1.91 -38.61
CA PRO A 45 20.90 0.96 -38.80
C PRO A 45 20.20 0.69 -37.46
N ASP A 46 18.87 0.82 -37.47
CA ASP A 46 17.97 0.38 -36.40
C ASP A 46 18.17 -1.12 -36.14
N ALA A 47 19.00 -1.44 -35.14
CA ALA A 47 18.99 -2.74 -34.52
C ALA A 47 17.79 -2.79 -33.57
N ALA A 48 16.65 -3.27 -34.09
CA ALA A 48 15.55 -3.70 -33.26
C ALA A 48 16.07 -4.75 -32.25
N PRO A 49 15.74 -4.65 -30.95
CA PRO A 49 16.01 -5.76 -30.05
C PRO A 49 15.19 -6.95 -30.51
N ASP A 50 15.85 -8.10 -30.71
CA ASP A 50 15.21 -9.40 -30.88
C ASP A 50 14.30 -9.65 -29.67
N ALA A 51 13.02 -9.29 -29.81
CA ALA A 51 11.99 -9.72 -28.91
C ALA A 51 11.87 -11.24 -29.10
N ALA A 52 12.40 -11.98 -28.13
CA ALA A 52 12.07 -13.39 -27.96
C ALA A 52 10.55 -13.53 -28.07
N PRO A 53 10.03 -14.55 -28.79
CA PRO A 53 8.59 -14.72 -28.91
C PRO A 53 8.01 -14.80 -27.50
N ASP A 54 7.04 -13.93 -27.20
CA ASP A 54 6.26 -13.93 -25.97
C ASP A 54 5.77 -15.35 -25.74
N ALA A 55 6.46 -16.08 -24.87
CA ALA A 55 5.97 -17.36 -24.40
C ALA A 55 4.63 -17.04 -23.76
N ALA A 56 3.55 -17.56 -24.34
CA ALA A 56 2.22 -17.43 -23.77
C ALA A 56 2.34 -17.79 -22.28
N PRO A 57 1.86 -16.94 -21.36
CA PRO A 57 2.03 -17.20 -19.95
C PRO A 57 1.47 -18.58 -19.67
N ASP A 58 2.31 -19.48 -19.16
CA ASP A 58 1.85 -20.79 -18.70
C ASP A 58 0.71 -20.52 -17.71
N LEU A 59 -0.52 -20.84 -18.12
CA LEU A 59 -1.72 -20.49 -17.36
C LEU A 59 -1.91 -21.43 -16.17
N GLY A 60 -1.06 -22.45 -16.03
CA GLY A 60 -1.20 -23.47 -15.00
C GLY A 60 -2.55 -24.18 -15.08
N PRO A 61 -2.91 -24.97 -14.07
CA PRO A 61 -4.23 -25.55 -13.98
C PRO A 61 -5.31 -24.46 -13.89
N VAL A 62 -6.28 -24.53 -14.79
CA VAL A 62 -7.48 -23.70 -14.74
C VAL A 62 -8.49 -24.40 -13.82
N TYR A 63 -8.67 -23.86 -12.62
CA TYR A 63 -9.72 -24.31 -11.70
C TYR A 63 -11.04 -23.65 -12.08
N THR A 64 -12.14 -24.41 -11.99
CA THR A 64 -13.51 -23.91 -12.20
C THR A 64 -14.24 -23.64 -10.89
N SER A 65 -13.73 -24.16 -9.77
CA SER A 65 -14.24 -23.95 -8.41
C SER A 65 -13.14 -24.21 -7.38
N THR A 66 -13.13 -23.46 -6.28
CA THR A 66 -12.30 -23.74 -5.10
C THR A 66 -13.08 -24.51 -4.01
N LEU A 67 -14.39 -24.70 -4.17
CA LEU A 67 -15.24 -25.37 -3.17
C LEU A 67 -15.01 -26.88 -3.08
N GLU A 68 -14.30 -27.46 -4.05
CA GLU A 68 -13.97 -28.89 -4.07
C GLU A 68 -12.79 -29.23 -3.17
N PHE A 69 -12.03 -28.22 -2.72
CA PHE A 69 -10.89 -28.40 -1.85
C PHE A 69 -11.33 -28.42 -0.38
N PRO A 70 -10.79 -29.35 0.43
CA PRO A 70 -11.19 -29.48 1.82
C PRO A 70 -10.74 -28.26 2.64
N VAL A 71 -11.61 -27.80 3.54
CA VAL A 71 -11.35 -26.61 4.37
C VAL A 71 -10.32 -26.84 5.48
N ASP A 72 -10.05 -28.11 5.82
CA ASP A 72 -9.04 -28.51 6.81
C ASP A 72 -7.67 -28.82 6.16
N GLY A 73 -7.52 -28.54 4.86
CA GLY A 73 -6.28 -28.66 4.12
C GLY A 73 -5.98 -27.41 3.27
N PRO A 74 -4.75 -27.31 2.72
CA PRO A 74 -4.41 -26.23 1.81
C PRO A 74 -5.28 -26.27 0.55
N GLY A 75 -5.61 -25.10 0.02
CA GLY A 75 -6.26 -24.97 -1.27
C GLY A 75 -5.29 -25.19 -2.44
N PRO A 76 -5.76 -25.02 -3.68
CA PRO A 76 -4.97 -25.32 -4.88
C PRO A 76 -3.83 -24.33 -5.17
N PHE A 77 -3.82 -23.17 -4.52
CA PHE A 77 -2.87 -22.10 -4.80
C PHE A 77 -1.79 -22.02 -3.72
N ALA A 78 -0.60 -21.56 -4.12
CA ALA A 78 0.35 -21.02 -3.16
C ALA A 78 -0.14 -19.67 -2.64
N ALA A 79 0.41 -19.19 -1.53
CA ALA A 79 0.13 -17.85 -1.01
C ALA A 79 1.26 -16.88 -1.43
N GLY A 80 0.88 -15.79 -2.09
CA GLY A 80 1.74 -14.62 -2.28
C GLY A 80 1.48 -13.59 -1.20
N PHE A 81 2.48 -12.77 -0.91
CA PHE A 81 2.41 -11.74 0.13
C PHE A 81 2.98 -10.39 -0.33
N ARG A 82 2.33 -9.31 0.08
CA ARG A 82 2.81 -7.92 -0.08
C ARG A 82 2.42 -7.06 1.11
N THR A 83 3.29 -6.10 1.44
CA THR A 83 3.00 -5.03 2.38
C THR A 83 2.85 -3.71 1.63
N LEU A 84 1.77 -2.99 1.88
CA LEU A 84 1.41 -1.76 1.17
C LEU A 84 1.17 -0.62 2.17
N PRO A 85 1.88 0.51 2.06
CA PRO A 85 1.46 1.73 2.75
C PRO A 85 0.20 2.28 2.08
N VAL A 86 -0.81 2.61 2.89
CA VAL A 86 -2.07 3.19 2.43
C VAL A 86 -2.32 4.50 3.17
N GLU A 87 -2.47 5.58 2.41
CA GLU A 87 -2.90 6.87 2.94
C GLU A 87 -4.42 7.00 2.86
N TYR A 88 -5.02 7.57 3.90
CA TYR A 88 -6.45 7.87 3.93
C TYR A 88 -6.72 9.15 4.73
N VAL A 89 -7.82 9.81 4.38
CA VAL A 89 -8.31 10.97 5.12
C VAL A 89 -9.30 10.48 6.16
N VAL A 90 -9.07 10.81 7.42
CA VAL A 90 -9.94 10.44 8.53
C VAL A 90 -11.29 11.14 8.37
N PRO A 91 -12.39 10.37 8.27
CA PRO A 91 -13.73 10.95 8.17
C PRO A 91 -14.02 11.86 9.37
N GLY A 92 -14.49 13.08 9.09
CA GLY A 92 -14.90 14.04 10.12
C GLY A 92 -13.80 14.96 10.66
N THR A 93 -12.52 14.59 10.59
CA THR A 93 -11.41 15.48 10.98
C THR A 93 -10.66 16.08 9.79
N GLY A 94 -10.65 15.38 8.65
CA GLY A 94 -9.85 15.78 7.49
C GLY A 94 -8.35 15.52 7.68
N GLU A 95 -7.95 14.88 8.76
CA GLU A 95 -6.57 14.52 9.04
C GLU A 95 -6.10 13.44 8.04
N LEU A 96 -4.94 13.64 7.43
CA LEU A 96 -4.29 12.62 6.60
C LEU A 96 -3.54 11.63 7.50
N ARG A 97 -3.82 10.34 7.35
CA ARG A 97 -3.11 9.27 8.05
C ARG A 97 -2.59 8.25 7.06
N GLN A 98 -1.50 7.59 7.44
CA GLN A 98 -0.96 6.44 6.73
C GLN A 98 -1.01 5.21 7.65
N ILE A 99 -1.46 4.09 7.09
CA ILE A 99 -1.40 2.77 7.73
C ILE A 99 -0.62 1.81 6.83
N VAL A 100 -0.10 0.75 7.42
CA VAL A 100 0.48 -0.37 6.69
C VAL A 100 -0.61 -1.44 6.51
N VAL A 101 -0.68 -2.04 5.34
CA VAL A 101 -1.63 -3.10 5.02
C VAL A 101 -0.89 -4.28 4.45
N ASP A 102 -1.00 -5.41 5.14
CA ASP A 102 -0.49 -6.69 4.67
C ASP A 102 -1.55 -7.39 3.81
N VAL A 103 -1.13 -7.94 2.68
CA VAL A 103 -2.02 -8.55 1.68
C VAL A 103 -1.49 -9.93 1.30
N TRP A 104 -2.30 -10.95 1.56
CA TRP A 104 -2.12 -12.31 1.09
C TRP A 104 -3.03 -12.56 -0.10
N TYR A 105 -2.51 -13.19 -1.14
CA TYR A 105 -3.25 -13.41 -2.37
C TYR A 105 -2.87 -14.73 -3.06
N PRO A 106 -3.73 -15.28 -3.92
CA PRO A 106 -3.44 -16.54 -4.61
C PRO A 106 -2.25 -16.37 -5.57
N ALA A 107 -1.27 -17.27 -5.49
CA ALA A 107 -0.04 -17.22 -6.29
C ALA A 107 0.41 -18.62 -6.77
N ARG A 108 1.43 -18.65 -7.62
CA ARG A 108 2.06 -19.92 -8.10
C ARG A 108 3.37 -20.27 -7.45
N ALA A 109 4.13 -19.26 -7.02
CA ALA A 109 5.47 -19.48 -6.50
C ALA A 109 5.38 -20.05 -5.09
N VAL A 110 6.03 -21.20 -4.90
CA VAL A 110 6.25 -21.84 -3.59
C VAL A 110 7.69 -21.69 -3.10
N GLU A 111 8.54 -21.10 -3.94
CA GLU A 111 9.93 -20.78 -3.64
C GLU A 111 10.12 -19.27 -3.67
N GLY A 112 10.91 -18.73 -2.74
CA GLY A 112 11.27 -17.31 -2.69
C GLY A 112 11.58 -16.84 -1.28
N GLU A 113 11.55 -15.53 -1.08
CA GLU A 113 11.68 -14.93 0.24
C GLU A 113 10.34 -15.01 0.97
N HIS A 114 10.40 -15.26 2.28
CA HIS A 114 9.24 -15.42 3.15
C HIS A 114 9.08 -14.20 4.07
N PRO A 115 7.85 -13.71 4.32
CA PRO A 115 7.64 -12.57 5.19
C PRO A 115 7.99 -12.92 6.64
N ARG A 116 8.62 -11.96 7.31
CA ARG A 116 8.92 -12.01 8.74
C ARG A 116 8.32 -10.81 9.42
N PHE A 117 7.49 -11.05 10.42
CA PHE A 117 6.75 -9.98 11.09
C PHE A 117 7.39 -9.60 12.42
N GLU A 118 7.62 -8.29 12.59
CA GLU A 118 8.18 -7.67 13.81
C GLU A 118 9.49 -8.32 14.32
N ASN A 119 10.21 -9.06 13.46
CA ASN A 119 11.30 -9.96 13.83
C ASN A 119 10.95 -11.03 14.89
N LEU A 120 9.65 -11.29 15.12
CA LEU A 120 9.16 -12.20 16.14
C LEU A 120 8.81 -13.58 15.58
N PHE A 121 8.25 -13.65 14.37
CA PHE A 121 7.92 -14.91 13.73
C PHE A 121 7.95 -14.82 12.20
N ASP A 122 8.24 -15.95 11.57
CA ASP A 122 8.29 -16.13 10.13
C ASP A 122 6.96 -16.72 9.63
N ASP A 123 6.48 -16.24 8.49
CA ASP A 123 5.41 -16.88 7.72
C ASP A 123 6.04 -17.69 6.59
N ASN A 124 6.22 -18.98 6.84
CA ASN A 124 6.81 -19.92 5.90
C ASN A 124 5.84 -20.40 4.81
N GLU A 125 4.57 -20.00 4.88
CA GLU A 125 3.53 -20.44 3.93
C GLU A 125 3.37 -19.47 2.75
N SER A 126 3.86 -18.24 2.90
CA SER A 126 3.69 -17.18 1.91
C SER A 126 5.02 -16.76 1.29
N VAL A 127 5.00 -16.37 0.01
CA VAL A 127 6.17 -15.88 -0.72
C VAL A 127 6.00 -14.40 -1.05
N ILE A 128 6.97 -13.58 -0.65
CA ILE A 128 7.00 -12.14 -0.93
C ILE A 128 7.03 -11.91 -2.44
N ASP A 129 6.15 -11.02 -2.91
CA ASP A 129 6.06 -10.58 -4.31
C ASP A 129 5.88 -11.70 -5.34
N ALA A 130 5.39 -12.86 -4.91
CA ALA A 130 5.04 -13.96 -5.80
C ALA A 130 4.08 -13.49 -6.90
N PRO A 131 4.24 -13.94 -8.16
CA PRO A 131 3.29 -13.63 -9.21
C PRO A 131 1.88 -14.13 -8.87
N ALA A 132 0.91 -13.21 -8.84
CA ALA A 132 -0.48 -13.52 -8.56
C ALA A 132 -1.11 -14.37 -9.68
N VAL A 133 -1.99 -15.30 -9.32
CA VAL A 133 -2.84 -16.01 -10.29
C VAL A 133 -4.17 -15.31 -10.45
N ARG A 134 -4.77 -15.38 -11.64
CA ARG A 134 -6.12 -14.84 -11.93
C ARG A 134 -7.18 -15.48 -11.01
N PRO A 135 -8.28 -14.76 -10.70
CA PRO A 135 -9.36 -15.34 -9.90
C PRO A 135 -10.03 -16.50 -10.66
N VAL A 136 -10.51 -17.50 -9.92
CA VAL A 136 -11.30 -18.62 -10.46
C VAL A 136 -12.67 -18.14 -10.97
N GLY A 137 -13.27 -17.17 -10.27
CA GLY A 137 -14.47 -16.46 -10.71
C GLY A 137 -14.16 -15.15 -11.44
N GLU A 138 -15.13 -14.25 -11.53
CA GLU A 138 -14.95 -12.93 -12.15
C GLU A 138 -14.00 -12.02 -11.35
N THR A 139 -14.02 -12.15 -10.03
CA THR A 139 -13.21 -11.37 -9.07
C THR A 139 -12.75 -12.25 -7.91
N TYR A 140 -11.76 -11.78 -7.15
CA TYR A 140 -11.38 -12.44 -5.91
C TYR A 140 -12.41 -12.10 -4.82
N PRO A 141 -12.87 -13.09 -4.03
CA PRO A 141 -13.48 -12.78 -2.75
C PRO A 141 -12.43 -12.16 -1.82
N VAL A 142 -12.88 -11.21 -0.99
CA VAL A 142 -12.00 -10.44 -0.09
C VAL A 142 -12.35 -10.71 1.36
N MET A 143 -11.34 -10.99 2.18
CA MET A 143 -11.44 -11.06 3.64
C MET A 143 -10.58 -9.96 4.25
N ILE A 144 -11.14 -9.20 5.19
CA ILE A 144 -10.37 -8.22 5.97
C ILE A 144 -10.28 -8.74 7.41
N TYR A 145 -9.05 -8.93 7.87
CA TYR A 145 -8.70 -9.34 9.22
C TYR A 145 -8.29 -8.13 10.04
N SER A 146 -8.69 -8.12 11.31
CA SER A 146 -8.30 -7.11 12.28
C SER A 146 -7.64 -7.81 13.46
N HIS A 147 -6.43 -7.37 13.81
CA HIS A 147 -5.68 -7.96 14.90
C HIS A 147 -6.22 -7.53 16.28
N GLY A 148 -5.90 -8.30 17.31
CA GLY A 148 -6.23 -7.98 18.70
C GLY A 148 -5.44 -6.79 19.26
N ASP A 149 -5.72 -6.42 20.51
CA ASP A 149 -4.94 -5.41 21.25
C ASP A 149 -3.43 -5.71 21.16
N ARG A 150 -2.64 -4.70 20.75
CA ARG A 150 -1.18 -4.82 20.55
C ARG A 150 -0.72 -5.90 19.56
N GLY A 151 -1.61 -6.38 18.69
CA GLY A 151 -1.23 -7.21 17.54
C GLY A 151 -0.64 -6.40 16.38
N PHE A 152 -0.59 -7.00 15.21
CA PHE A 152 -0.19 -6.41 13.93
C PHE A 152 -0.78 -7.26 12.79
N GLY A 153 -0.76 -6.79 11.55
CA GLY A 153 -1.42 -7.44 10.41
C GLY A 153 -1.11 -8.93 10.28
N GLY A 154 0.16 -9.29 10.48
CA GLY A 154 0.66 -10.67 10.45
C GLY A 154 0.32 -11.59 11.64
N THR A 155 -0.40 -11.17 12.69
CA THR A 155 -0.63 -12.04 13.88
C THR A 155 -1.36 -13.34 13.60
N SER A 156 -2.10 -13.41 12.50
CA SER A 156 -2.75 -14.62 12.00
C SER A 156 -2.32 -14.95 10.57
N SER A 157 -1.04 -14.75 10.24
CA SER A 157 -0.50 -14.97 8.88
C SER A 157 -0.85 -16.35 8.31
N PHE A 158 -0.72 -17.42 9.10
CA PHE A 158 -1.09 -18.78 8.70
C PHE A 158 -2.55 -18.89 8.21
N LEU A 159 -3.47 -18.16 8.85
CA LEU A 159 -4.88 -18.14 8.47
C LEU A 159 -5.07 -17.35 7.18
N MET A 160 -4.37 -16.23 7.02
CA MET A 160 -4.45 -15.40 5.81
C MET A 160 -3.86 -16.13 4.60
N ALA A 161 -2.73 -16.80 4.77
CA ALA A 161 -2.14 -17.70 3.77
C ALA A 161 -3.09 -18.84 3.41
N HIS A 162 -3.78 -19.42 4.39
CA HIS A 162 -4.80 -20.43 4.12
C HIS A 162 -5.97 -19.89 3.27
N PHE A 163 -6.51 -18.71 3.58
CA PHE A 163 -7.52 -18.06 2.72
C PHE A 163 -6.99 -17.82 1.31
N ALA A 164 -5.76 -17.33 1.17
CA ALA A 164 -5.10 -17.13 -0.13
C ALA A 164 -4.97 -18.44 -0.91
N SER A 165 -4.60 -19.55 -0.26
CA SER A 165 -4.52 -20.86 -0.90
C SER A 165 -5.86 -21.33 -1.48
N HIS A 166 -6.98 -20.86 -0.91
CA HIS A 166 -8.37 -21.15 -1.35
C HIS A 166 -8.94 -20.10 -2.32
N GLY A 167 -8.10 -19.20 -2.84
CA GLY A 167 -8.49 -18.26 -3.89
C GLY A 167 -9.00 -16.90 -3.40
N TRP A 168 -8.85 -16.60 -2.10
CA TRP A 168 -9.23 -15.30 -1.52
C TRP A 168 -8.08 -14.31 -1.55
N VAL A 169 -8.41 -13.02 -1.59
CA VAL A 169 -7.47 -11.97 -1.15
C VAL A 169 -7.75 -11.68 0.31
N ALA A 170 -6.77 -11.91 1.18
CA ALA A 170 -6.86 -11.65 2.60
C ALA A 170 -6.01 -10.44 2.97
N ILE A 171 -6.58 -9.54 3.77
CA ILE A 171 -5.99 -8.22 4.06
C ILE A 171 -5.92 -8.04 5.58
N GLY A 172 -4.73 -7.77 6.11
CA GLY A 172 -4.48 -7.47 7.51
C GLY A 172 -3.89 -6.07 7.68
N PRO A 173 -4.68 -5.05 8.03
CA PRO A 173 -4.16 -3.71 8.34
C PRO A 173 -3.48 -3.66 9.70
N ASP A 174 -2.43 -2.85 9.79
CA ASP A 174 -1.85 -2.41 11.06
C ASP A 174 -2.68 -1.26 11.65
N HIS A 175 -3.15 -1.46 12.88
CA HIS A 175 -3.76 -0.39 13.67
C HIS A 175 -2.67 0.45 14.31
N VAL A 176 -2.21 1.49 13.60
CA VAL A 176 -1.15 2.41 14.07
C VAL A 176 -1.50 2.98 15.46
N GLY A 177 -0.53 2.92 16.38
CA GLY A 177 -0.73 3.26 17.79
C GLY A 177 -1.23 2.10 18.65
N ASN A 178 -1.59 0.96 18.06
CA ASN A 178 -2.00 -0.28 18.72
C ASN A 178 -1.13 -1.47 18.29
N LEU A 179 0.13 -1.24 17.91
CA LEU A 179 1.08 -2.31 17.62
C LEU A 179 1.93 -2.61 18.84
N LEU A 180 2.42 -3.84 18.99
CA LEU A 180 3.34 -4.20 20.07
C LEU A 180 4.57 -3.26 20.13
N VAL A 181 5.10 -2.89 18.95
CA VAL A 181 6.32 -2.08 18.82
C VAL A 181 6.11 -0.59 19.04
N ASN A 182 4.89 -0.06 18.83
CA ASN A 182 4.60 1.36 19.00
C ASN A 182 3.67 1.68 20.18
N ASN A 183 3.11 0.66 20.84
CA ASN A 183 2.38 0.77 22.11
C ASN A 183 2.81 -0.31 23.14
N PRO A 184 4.08 -0.31 23.58
CA PRO A 184 4.60 -1.35 24.48
C PRO A 184 4.01 -1.27 25.90
N ARG A 185 3.41 -0.13 26.29
CA ARG A 185 2.84 0.09 27.62
C ARG A 185 1.34 -0.18 27.71
N GLY A 186 0.69 -0.55 26.61
CA GLY A 186 -0.75 -0.83 26.57
C GLY A 186 -1.60 0.39 26.92
N GLU A 187 -1.15 1.57 26.47
CA GLU A 187 -1.92 2.80 26.62
C GLU A 187 -3.22 2.66 25.81
N LEU A 188 -4.35 3.13 26.37
CA LEU A 188 -5.63 3.04 25.67
C LEU A 188 -5.55 3.87 24.38
N VAL A 189 -5.62 3.17 23.25
CA VAL A 189 -5.70 3.77 21.94
C VAL A 189 -7.17 3.87 21.57
N ALA A 190 -7.60 5.04 21.10
CA ALA A 190 -8.93 5.18 20.55
C ALA A 190 -8.97 4.39 19.22
N HIS A 191 -9.49 3.16 19.30
CA HIS A 191 -9.69 2.27 18.17
C HIS A 191 -10.74 2.89 17.26
N PHE A 192 -10.30 3.49 16.15
CA PHE A 192 -11.18 3.97 15.11
C PHE A 192 -10.73 3.36 13.79
N ILE A 193 -11.49 2.38 13.34
CA ILE A 193 -11.59 1.99 11.93
C ILE A 193 -12.52 3.00 11.27
#